data_AF-A0A6G0JHI8-F1
#
_entry.id   AF-A0A6G0JHI8-F1
#
_cell.length_a   1.000
_cell.length_b   1.000
_cell.length_c   1.000
_cell.angle_alpha   90.00
_cell.angle_beta   90.00
_cell.angle_gamma   90.00
#
_symmetry.space_group_name_H-M   'P 1'
#
loop_
_entity.id
_entity.type
_entity.pdbx_description
1 polymer ?
#
loop_
_entity_poly.entity_id
_entity_poly.type
_entity_poly.pdbx_seq_one_letter_code
_entity_poly.pdbx_strand_id
1 'polypeptide(L)'
;MSDAKMLLLLQNEIGQIVGRRLTRSENHDETRQLLEHVKGAANTDNEWFLVSNNANAIRSLAADVYGEAANVRQDPFHVVQRFTEKVKGKAEKKLLSKKLHDAMYNVDGELWSPEEMAARFANALQEVSISDISCTEHEWRGSVDSNLKQIKRGDFYVKSNEFSEGGGKDVRIVSTSQLEGIHSALKKILTRPVYAEVGLRILDLYILQHNLKVGSNYGRNPPLHHADILTLAQTAMLCRGVVAESPQLEFVSRLMSKPL
;
A
#
# COMPACT_ATOMS: atom_id res chain seq x y z
N MET A 1 27.44 12.50 -7.78
CA MET A 1 26.25 11.70 -8.12
C MET A 1 25.25 11.92 -7.02
N SER A 2 24.08 12.49 -7.34
CA SER A 2 23.03 12.73 -6.35
C SER A 2 22.57 11.40 -5.77
N ASP A 3 22.62 11.27 -4.45
CA ASP A 3 22.08 10.17 -3.66
C ASP A 3 20.61 9.96 -4.07
N ALA A 4 20.34 8.98 -4.93
CA ALA A 4 19.02 8.77 -5.49
C ALA A 4 18.10 8.28 -4.38
N LYS A 5 17.17 9.13 -3.95
CA LYS A 5 16.21 8.81 -2.91
C LYS A 5 14.88 8.43 -3.54
N MET A 6 14.34 7.30 -3.10
CA MET A 6 12.99 6.85 -3.40
C MET A 6 12.04 7.39 -2.33
N LEU A 7 10.78 7.66 -2.72
CA LEU A 7 9.72 7.98 -1.77
C LEU A 7 9.06 6.68 -1.32
N LEU A 8 9.14 6.40 -0.03
CA LEU A 8 8.40 5.33 0.62
C LEU A 8 7.14 5.91 1.26
N LEU A 9 6.01 5.29 0.99
CA LEU A 9 4.71 5.61 1.58
C LEU A 9 4.19 4.39 2.35
N LEU A 10 3.60 4.63 3.51
CA LEU A 10 2.85 3.64 4.27
C LEU A 10 1.40 4.10 4.35
N GLN A 11 0.49 3.19 4.01
CA GLN A 11 -0.94 3.44 4.09
C GLN A 11 -1.62 2.46 5.05
N ASN A 12 -2.77 2.87 5.60
CA ASN A 12 -3.65 2.00 6.37
C ASN A 12 -4.65 1.26 5.47
N GLU A 13 -5.50 0.45 6.08
CA GLU A 13 -6.51 -0.41 5.47
C GLU A 13 -7.52 0.29 4.56
N ILE A 14 -7.81 1.58 4.76
CA ILE A 14 -8.71 2.35 3.89
C ILE A 14 -7.97 3.19 2.84
N GLY A 15 -6.63 3.12 2.81
CA GLY A 15 -5.78 3.84 1.87
C GLY A 15 -5.42 5.27 2.30
N GLN A 16 -5.55 5.63 3.58
CA GLN A 16 -4.95 6.87 4.08
C GLN A 16 -3.44 6.66 4.26
N ILE A 17 -2.64 7.64 3.85
CA ILE A 17 -1.20 7.63 4.07
C ILE A 17 -0.91 7.97 5.54
N VAL A 18 -0.45 6.99 6.29
CA VAL A 18 -0.12 7.12 7.72
C VAL A 18 1.35 7.43 7.97
N GLY A 19 2.19 7.32 6.94
CA GLY A 19 3.58 7.74 7.03
C GLY A 19 4.26 7.84 5.67
N ARG A 20 5.32 8.65 5.61
CA ARG A 20 6.16 8.80 4.42
C ARG A 20 7.62 8.99 4.79
N ARG A 21 8.52 8.57 3.91
CA ARG A 21 9.96 8.82 4.09
C ARG A 21 10.72 8.78 2.78
N LEU A 22 11.77 9.59 2.67
CA LEU A 22 12.75 9.44 1.59
C LEU A 22 13.77 8.38 2.03
N THR A 23 13.96 7.36 1.21
CA THR A 23 14.86 6.24 1.49
C THR A 23 15.83 6.01 0.34
N ARG A 24 17.01 5.43 0.63
CA ARG A 24 17.96 4.98 -0.39
C ARG A 24 17.59 3.61 -0.97
N SER A 25 16.88 2.77 -0.21
CA SER A 25 16.44 1.44 -0.63
C SER A 25 15.19 0.99 0.15
N GLU A 26 14.50 -0.06 -0.30
CA GLU A 26 13.26 -0.55 0.34
C GLU A 26 13.49 -1.09 1.77
N ASN A 27 14.69 -1.61 2.06
CA ASN A 27 15.05 -2.21 3.36
C ASN A 27 16.30 -1.54 3.94
N HIS A 28 16.13 -0.29 4.40
CA HIS A 28 17.19 0.47 5.05
C HIS A 28 16.70 1.07 6.37
N ASP A 29 17.60 1.73 7.10
CA ASP A 29 17.32 2.34 8.40
C ASP A 29 16.15 3.34 8.32
N GLU A 30 15.96 3.98 7.17
CA GLU A 30 14.81 4.83 6.93
C GLU A 30 13.48 4.06 6.97
N THR A 31 13.40 2.86 6.41
CA THR A 31 12.19 2.03 6.50
C THR A 31 11.91 1.63 7.94
N ARG A 32 12.94 1.28 8.72
CA ARG A 32 12.81 0.99 10.16
C ARG A 32 12.20 2.18 10.90
N GLN A 33 12.78 3.36 10.73
CA GLN A 33 12.33 4.57 11.41
C GLN A 33 10.89 4.96 11.01
N LEU A 34 10.47 4.67 9.78
CA LEU A 34 9.07 4.86 9.37
C LEU A 34 8.13 3.94 10.14
N LEU A 35 8.46 2.65 10.22
CA LEU A 35 7.66 1.65 10.94
C LEU A 35 7.61 1.92 12.45
N GLU A 36 8.73 2.31 13.05
CA GLU A 36 8.79 2.70 14.47
C GLU A 36 7.93 3.94 14.75
N HIS A 37 7.96 4.94 13.86
CA HIS A 37 7.16 6.16 14.01
C HIS A 37 5.65 5.88 14.00
N VAL A 38 5.20 4.96 13.14
CA VAL A 38 3.77 4.63 13.04
C VAL A 38 3.34 3.51 14.00
N LYS A 39 4.26 2.89 14.73
CA LYS A 39 3.99 1.71 15.56
C LYS A 39 2.87 1.95 16.58
N GLY A 40 2.84 3.13 17.21
CA GLY A 40 1.80 3.49 18.18
C GLY A 40 0.41 3.70 17.57
N ALA A 41 0.31 3.87 16.25
CA ALA A 41 -0.95 4.00 15.53
C ALA A 41 -1.45 2.67 14.95
N ALA A 42 -0.60 1.64 14.91
CA ALA A 42 -0.98 0.31 14.47
C ALA A 42 -1.76 -0.39 15.59
N ASN A 43 -3.01 -0.78 15.33
CA ASN A 43 -3.75 -1.67 16.23
C ASN A 43 -3.18 -3.08 16.09
N THR A 44 -2.25 -3.43 16.99
CA THR A 44 -1.61 -4.75 17.03
C THR A 44 -2.30 -5.71 17.99
N ASP A 45 -3.40 -5.31 18.63
CA ASP A 45 -4.16 -6.14 19.57
C ASP A 45 -5.03 -7.20 18.85
N ASN A 46 -5.35 -6.95 17.58
CA ASN A 46 -6.06 -7.87 16.69
C ASN A 46 -5.13 -8.43 15.60
N GLU A 47 -5.62 -9.36 14.78
CA GLU A 47 -4.91 -9.78 13.58
C GLU A 47 -4.69 -8.59 12.64
N TRP A 48 -3.42 -8.34 12.31
CA TRP A 48 -2.98 -7.25 11.45
C TRP A 48 -1.98 -7.78 10.42
N PHE A 49 -1.87 -7.08 9.29
CA PHE A 49 -0.97 -7.46 8.20
C PHE A 49 -0.11 -6.28 7.75
N LEU A 50 1.17 -6.53 7.49
CA LEU A 50 2.04 -5.62 6.76
C LEU A 50 2.18 -6.12 5.33
N VAL A 51 1.58 -5.42 4.37
CA VAL A 51 1.60 -5.80 2.96
C VAL A 51 2.73 -5.07 2.23
N SER A 52 3.52 -5.80 1.47
CA SER A 52 4.63 -5.25 0.68
C SER A 52 4.74 -5.90 -0.69
N ASN A 53 5.22 -5.14 -1.67
CA ASN A 53 5.66 -5.66 -2.98
C ASN A 53 6.83 -6.65 -2.87
N ASN A 54 7.57 -6.66 -1.75
CA ASN A 54 8.66 -7.58 -1.47
C ASN A 54 8.65 -8.04 0.01
N ALA A 55 7.67 -8.90 0.32
CA ALA A 55 7.47 -9.47 1.65
C ALA A 55 8.73 -10.13 2.24
N ASN A 56 9.53 -10.81 1.41
CA ASN A 56 10.77 -11.44 1.86
C ASN A 56 11.80 -10.42 2.35
N ALA A 57 11.93 -9.28 1.67
CA ALA A 57 12.93 -8.29 2.02
C ALA A 57 12.60 -7.58 3.34
N ILE A 58 11.31 -7.38 3.63
CA ILE A 58 10.89 -6.58 4.80
C ILE A 58 10.57 -7.44 6.03
N ARG A 59 10.49 -8.78 5.90
CA ARG A 59 10.05 -9.67 6.99
C ARG A 59 10.91 -9.58 8.25
N SER A 60 12.24 -9.63 8.10
CA SER A 60 13.14 -9.53 9.26
C SER A 60 12.97 -8.17 9.95
N LEU A 61 12.85 -7.10 9.16
CA LEU A 61 12.67 -5.75 9.70
C LEU A 61 11.32 -5.61 10.43
N ALA A 62 10.25 -6.19 9.88
CA ALA A 62 8.94 -6.19 10.51
C ALA A 62 8.95 -6.95 11.85
N ALA A 63 9.62 -8.10 11.90
CA ALA A 63 9.80 -8.87 13.13
C ALA A 63 10.60 -8.09 14.18
N ASP A 64 11.66 -7.38 13.78
CA ASP A 64 12.44 -6.56 14.70
C ASP A 64 11.63 -5.39 15.29
N VAL A 65 10.76 -4.75 14.50
CA VAL A 65 9.99 -3.57 14.92
C VAL A 65 8.73 -3.94 15.69
N TYR A 66 7.98 -4.95 15.23
CA TYR A 66 6.67 -5.31 15.76
C TYR A 66 6.66 -6.63 16.55
N GLY A 67 7.77 -7.37 16.57
CA GLY A 67 7.89 -8.69 17.17
C GLY A 67 7.57 -9.83 16.19
N GLU A 68 7.85 -11.07 16.60
CA GLU A 68 7.68 -12.30 15.80
C GLU A 68 6.22 -12.54 15.33
N ALA A 69 5.24 -11.87 15.95
CA ALA A 69 3.84 -11.92 15.54
C ALA A 69 3.52 -11.09 14.28
N ALA A 70 4.51 -10.42 13.69
CA ALA A 70 4.31 -9.61 12.49
C ALA A 70 3.89 -10.44 11.27
N ASN A 71 2.62 -10.32 10.85
CA ASN A 71 2.12 -11.03 9.68
C ASN A 71 2.43 -10.24 8.40
N VAL A 72 3.55 -10.58 7.76
CA VAL A 72 3.92 -9.96 6.49
C VAL A 72 3.26 -10.69 5.33
N ARG A 73 2.60 -9.92 4.45
CA ARG A 73 1.95 -10.42 3.23
C ARG A 73 2.56 -9.83 1.98
N GLN A 74 2.56 -10.61 0.91
CA GLN A 74 3.06 -10.26 -0.40
C GLN A 74 1.91 -9.69 -1.23
N ASP A 75 2.14 -8.53 -1.87
CA ASP A 75 1.16 -7.97 -2.80
C ASP A 75 1.05 -8.82 -4.08
N PRO A 76 -0.13 -9.38 -4.38
CA PRO A 76 -0.39 -10.15 -5.59
C PRO A 76 -0.16 -9.33 -6.88
N PHE A 77 -0.52 -8.05 -6.91
CA PHE A 77 -0.42 -7.20 -8.10
C PHE A 77 1.01 -7.11 -8.62
N HIS A 78 1.96 -6.84 -7.72
CA HIS A 78 3.37 -6.72 -8.05
C HIS A 78 3.98 -8.05 -8.51
N VAL A 79 3.46 -9.19 -8.05
CA VAL A 79 3.91 -10.50 -8.54
C VAL A 79 3.42 -10.73 -9.97
N VAL A 80 2.15 -10.46 -10.26
CA VAL A 80 1.61 -10.54 -11.63
C VAL A 80 2.39 -9.63 -12.58
N GLN A 81 2.68 -8.40 -12.16
CA GLN A 81 3.47 -7.45 -12.94
C GLN A 81 4.87 -8.02 -13.24
N ARG A 82 5.61 -8.51 -12.23
CA ARG A 82 6.96 -9.07 -12.43
C ARG A 82 7.00 -10.23 -13.42
N PHE A 83 5.99 -11.09 -13.42
CA PHE A 83 5.92 -12.20 -14.39
C PHE A 83 5.57 -11.71 -15.79
N THR A 84 4.61 -10.80 -15.92
CA THR A 84 4.21 -10.27 -17.24
C THR A 84 5.30 -9.41 -17.88
N GLU A 85 6.12 -8.71 -17.11
CA GLU A 85 7.28 -7.95 -17.63
C GLU A 85 8.34 -8.87 -18.26
N LYS A 86 8.44 -10.13 -17.82
CA LYS A 86 9.36 -11.14 -18.36
C LYS A 86 8.84 -11.84 -19.63
N VAL A 87 7.63 -11.54 -20.07
CA VAL A 87 7.08 -12.04 -21.34
C VAL A 87 7.34 -11.02 -22.45
N LYS A 88 7.57 -11.45 -23.69
CA LYS A 88 7.85 -10.56 -24.84
C LYS A 88 6.57 -9.99 -25.44
N GLY A 89 5.64 -10.87 -25.82
CA GLY A 89 4.49 -10.50 -26.63
C GLY A 89 3.33 -9.90 -25.82
N LYS A 90 2.62 -8.93 -26.42
CA LYS A 90 1.55 -8.17 -25.75
C LYS A 90 0.31 -9.03 -25.47
N ALA A 91 -0.02 -9.94 -26.37
CA ALA A 91 -1.18 -10.81 -26.22
C ALA A 91 -0.94 -11.84 -25.10
N GLU A 92 0.27 -12.39 -25.08
CA GLU A 92 0.78 -13.37 -24.12
C GLU A 92 0.86 -12.74 -22.73
N LYS A 93 1.34 -11.49 -22.61
CA LYS A 93 1.29 -10.70 -21.37
C LYS A 93 -0.12 -10.58 -20.82
N LYS A 94 -1.08 -10.20 -21.67
CA LYS A 94 -2.48 -10.02 -21.26
C LYS A 94 -3.10 -11.35 -20.83
N LEU A 95 -2.81 -12.42 -21.56
CA LEU A 95 -3.28 -13.77 -21.22
C LEU A 95 -2.71 -14.23 -19.89
N LEU A 96 -1.39 -14.10 -19.70
CA LEU A 96 -0.73 -14.48 -18.45
C LEU A 96 -1.24 -13.66 -17.27
N SER A 97 -1.40 -12.34 -17.43
CA SER A 97 -1.94 -11.47 -16.40
C SER A 97 -3.31 -11.95 -15.92
N LYS A 98 -4.19 -12.34 -16.84
CA LYS A 98 -5.51 -12.88 -16.51
C LYS A 98 -5.40 -14.22 -15.79
N LYS A 99 -4.60 -15.15 -16.30
CA LYS A 99 -4.42 -16.47 -15.69
C LYS A 99 -3.85 -16.40 -14.27
N LEU A 100 -2.87 -15.53 -14.04
CA LEU A 100 -2.30 -15.34 -12.70
C LEU A 100 -3.30 -14.68 -11.75
N HIS A 101 -4.11 -13.73 -12.23
CA HIS A 101 -5.20 -13.18 -11.44
C HIS A 101 -6.21 -14.27 -11.04
N ASP A 102 -6.65 -15.09 -12.00
CA ASP A 102 -7.61 -16.20 -11.77
C ASP A 102 -7.00 -17.36 -10.95
N ALA A 103 -5.68 -17.43 -10.89
CA ALA A 103 -4.95 -18.36 -10.02
C ALA A 103 -4.89 -17.90 -8.56
N MET A 104 -4.99 -16.59 -8.31
CA MET A 104 -4.97 -15.98 -6.98
C MET A 104 -6.37 -15.80 -6.41
N TYR A 105 -7.32 -15.40 -7.26
CA TYR A 105 -8.68 -15.07 -6.87
C TYR A 105 -9.71 -16.02 -7.49
N ASN A 106 -10.75 -16.35 -6.75
CA ASN A 106 -11.92 -17.06 -7.26
C ASN A 106 -12.89 -16.09 -7.97
N VAL A 107 -14.01 -16.63 -8.48
CA VAL A 107 -15.03 -15.84 -9.21
C VAL A 107 -15.72 -14.81 -8.33
N ASP A 108 -15.75 -15.04 -7.02
CA ASP A 108 -16.33 -14.16 -6.02
C ASP A 108 -15.34 -13.09 -5.53
N GLY A 109 -14.09 -13.13 -5.99
CA GLY A 109 -13.04 -12.18 -5.61
C GLY A 109 -12.28 -12.54 -4.32
N GLU A 110 -12.54 -13.71 -3.75
CA GLU A 110 -11.85 -14.25 -2.58
C GLU A 110 -10.53 -14.92 -2.98
N LEU A 111 -9.60 -15.05 -2.03
CA LEU A 111 -8.33 -15.72 -2.25
C LEU A 111 -8.48 -17.25 -2.17
N TRP A 112 -7.87 -17.97 -3.11
CA TRP A 112 -7.73 -19.43 -3.00
C TRP A 112 -6.89 -19.82 -1.78
N SER A 113 -7.11 -21.02 -1.25
CA SER A 113 -6.22 -21.59 -0.23
C SER A 113 -4.77 -21.67 -0.74
N PRO A 114 -3.74 -21.62 0.13
CA PRO A 114 -2.34 -21.72 -0.27
C PRO A 114 -2.03 -22.89 -1.22
N GLU A 115 -2.61 -24.06 -0.95
CA GLU A 115 -2.44 -25.27 -1.75
C GLU A 115 -3.03 -25.13 -3.15
N GLU A 116 -4.28 -24.68 -3.25
CA GLU A 116 -4.98 -24.49 -4.51
C GLU A 116 -4.37 -23.35 -5.33
N MET A 117 -4.03 -22.24 -4.67
CA MET A 117 -3.36 -21.10 -5.28
C MET A 117 -2.02 -21.54 -5.89
N ALA A 118 -1.22 -22.32 -5.16
CA ALA A 118 0.05 -22.82 -5.66
C ALA A 118 -0.12 -23.71 -6.90
N ALA A 119 -1.10 -24.61 -6.90
CA ALA A 119 -1.38 -25.50 -8.03
C ALA A 119 -1.82 -24.70 -9.28
N ARG A 120 -2.75 -23.76 -9.12
CA ARG A 120 -3.23 -22.89 -10.20
C ARG A 120 -2.13 -21.98 -10.74
N PHE A 121 -1.33 -21.40 -9.85
CA PHE A 121 -0.22 -20.52 -10.19
C PHE A 121 0.86 -21.27 -10.98
N ALA A 122 1.21 -22.48 -10.55
CA ALA A 122 2.14 -23.34 -11.29
C ALA A 122 1.62 -23.67 -12.69
N ASN A 123 0.34 -24.05 -12.82
CA ASN A 123 -0.28 -24.36 -14.10
C ASN A 123 -0.23 -23.15 -15.06
N ALA A 124 -0.65 -21.97 -14.59
CA ALA A 124 -0.62 -20.73 -15.38
C ALA A 124 0.77 -20.40 -15.95
N LEU A 125 1.84 -20.69 -15.20
CA LEU A 125 3.23 -20.43 -15.60
C LEU A 125 3.85 -21.54 -16.45
N GLN A 126 3.36 -22.78 -16.36
CA GLN A 126 3.80 -23.89 -17.22
C GLN A 126 3.34 -23.72 -18.66
N GLU A 127 2.23 -23.04 -18.89
CA GLU A 127 1.71 -22.76 -20.24
C GLU A 127 2.48 -21.67 -20.99
N VAL A 128 3.41 -20.97 -20.33
CA VAL A 128 4.25 -19.94 -20.96
C VAL A 128 5.40 -20.61 -21.72
N SER A 129 5.48 -20.39 -23.04
CA SER A 129 6.59 -20.91 -23.84
C SER A 129 7.91 -20.23 -23.48
N ILE A 130 8.99 -21.02 -23.45
CA ILE A 130 10.36 -20.52 -23.24
C ILE A 130 10.78 -19.57 -24.38
N SER A 131 10.22 -19.73 -25.59
CA SER A 131 10.45 -18.77 -26.69
C SER A 131 9.94 -17.36 -26.37
N ASP A 132 8.92 -17.28 -25.53
CA ASP A 132 8.13 -16.07 -25.31
C ASP A 132 8.62 -15.27 -24.10
N ILE A 133 9.57 -15.79 -23.33
CA ILE A 133 10.19 -15.09 -22.20
C ILE A 133 11.43 -14.29 -22.64
N SER A 134 11.64 -13.14 -22.00
CA SER A 134 12.76 -12.22 -22.24
C SER A 134 13.97 -12.50 -21.35
N CYS A 135 13.79 -13.22 -20.24
CA CYS A 135 14.86 -13.68 -19.36
C CYS A 135 15.36 -15.08 -19.73
N THR A 136 16.42 -15.53 -19.07
CA THR A 136 16.87 -16.92 -19.19
C THR A 136 15.86 -17.89 -18.58
N GLU A 137 15.86 -19.14 -19.05
CA GLU A 137 15.01 -20.20 -18.49
C GLU A 137 15.34 -20.43 -17.00
N HIS A 138 16.61 -20.35 -16.62
CA HIS A 138 17.04 -20.48 -15.23
C HIS A 138 16.43 -19.38 -14.33
N GLU A 139 16.48 -18.11 -14.76
CA GLU A 139 15.87 -17.00 -14.03
C GLU A 139 14.35 -17.13 -13.94
N TRP A 140 13.71 -17.60 -15.01
CA TRP A 140 12.27 -17.87 -15.03
C TRP A 140 11.90 -18.93 -13.99
N ARG A 141 12.53 -20.11 -14.06
CA ARG A 141 12.29 -21.21 -13.11
C ARG A 141 12.58 -20.82 -11.67
N GLY A 142 13.69 -20.13 -11.41
CA GLY A 142 14.01 -19.63 -10.07
C GLY A 142 12.96 -18.66 -9.53
N SER A 143 12.37 -17.83 -10.41
CA SER A 143 11.27 -16.93 -10.03
C SER A 143 9.99 -17.71 -9.71
N VAL A 144 9.65 -18.72 -10.52
CA VAL A 144 8.50 -19.61 -10.29
C VAL A 144 8.65 -20.29 -8.92
N ASP A 145 9.78 -20.95 -8.68
CA ASP A 145 10.03 -21.72 -7.46
C ASP A 145 9.99 -20.85 -6.20
N SER A 146 10.59 -19.64 -6.27
CA SER A 146 10.59 -18.69 -5.16
C SER A 146 9.18 -18.22 -4.80
N ASN A 147 8.35 -17.87 -5.80
CA ASN A 147 6.98 -17.43 -5.54
C ASN A 147 6.08 -18.60 -5.10
N LEU A 148 6.26 -19.81 -5.63
CA LEU A 148 5.54 -21.00 -5.14
C LEU A 148 5.84 -21.29 -3.67
N LYS A 149 7.08 -21.11 -3.21
CA LYS A 149 7.43 -21.22 -1.79
C LYS A 149 6.71 -20.16 -0.94
N GLN A 150 6.63 -18.92 -1.41
CA GLN A 150 5.90 -17.85 -0.72
C GLN A 150 4.40 -18.14 -0.65
N ILE A 151 3.79 -18.59 -1.76
CA ILE A 151 2.37 -18.97 -1.81
C ILE A 151 2.08 -20.09 -0.82
N LYS A 152 2.85 -21.18 -0.83
CA LYS A 152 2.68 -22.30 0.09
C LYS A 152 2.86 -21.93 1.57
N ARG A 153 3.66 -20.90 1.86
CA ARG A 153 3.80 -20.35 3.21
C ARG A 153 2.59 -19.52 3.65
N GLY A 154 1.70 -19.15 2.72
CA GLY A 154 0.53 -18.31 2.98
C GLY A 154 0.82 -16.82 2.87
N ASP A 155 1.93 -16.40 2.25
CA ASP A 155 2.27 -14.98 2.14
C ASP A 155 1.24 -14.17 1.32
N PHE A 156 0.48 -14.83 0.47
CA PHE A 156 -0.54 -14.22 -0.39
C PHE A 156 -1.95 -14.40 0.17
N TYR A 157 -2.11 -15.11 1.29
CA TYR A 157 -3.40 -15.57 1.79
C TYR A 157 -3.83 -14.81 3.05
N VAL A 158 -5.09 -14.41 3.06
CA VAL A 158 -5.83 -13.94 4.25
C VAL A 158 -7.22 -14.54 4.16
N LYS A 159 -7.74 -15.05 5.29
CA LYS A 159 -9.02 -15.79 5.32
C LYS A 159 -10.20 -14.93 4.88
N SER A 160 -10.23 -13.67 5.30
CA SER A 160 -11.16 -12.65 4.81
C SER A 160 -10.32 -11.57 4.16
N ASN A 161 -10.37 -11.47 2.83
CA ASN A 161 -9.48 -10.59 2.06
C ASN A 161 -10.09 -9.21 1.77
N GLU A 162 -11.17 -8.86 2.47
CA GLU A 162 -11.90 -7.61 2.33
C GLU A 162 -12.01 -6.90 3.68
N PHE A 163 -11.83 -5.59 3.65
CA PHE A 163 -12.01 -4.69 4.78
C PHE A 163 -13.17 -3.74 4.48
N SER A 164 -14.11 -3.64 5.41
CA SER A 164 -15.31 -2.81 5.28
C SER A 164 -15.46 -1.91 6.50
N GLU A 165 -15.63 -0.60 6.29
CA GLU A 165 -15.85 0.37 7.35
C GLU A 165 -16.74 1.53 6.87
N GLY A 166 -17.60 2.03 7.76
CA GLY A 166 -18.12 3.40 7.70
C GLY A 166 -18.78 3.84 6.40
N GLY A 167 -19.48 2.93 5.72
CA GLY A 167 -20.20 3.20 4.46
C GLY A 167 -19.29 3.37 3.23
N GLY A 168 -17.98 3.18 3.38
CA GLY A 168 -17.03 3.14 2.28
C GLY A 168 -17.17 1.88 1.44
N LYS A 169 -16.47 1.83 0.30
CA LYS A 169 -16.38 0.61 -0.50
C LYS A 169 -15.46 -0.39 0.18
N ASP A 170 -15.73 -1.67 -0.01
CA ASP A 170 -14.86 -2.73 0.48
C ASP A 170 -13.46 -2.62 -0.13
N VAL A 171 -12.43 -2.76 0.72
CA VAL A 171 -11.02 -2.65 0.34
C VAL A 171 -10.35 -4.01 0.41
N ARG A 172 -9.64 -4.38 -0.65
CA ARG A 172 -8.83 -5.61 -0.66
C ARG A 172 -7.62 -5.48 0.24
N ILE A 173 -7.50 -6.35 1.23
CA ILE A 173 -6.44 -6.31 2.26
C ILE A 173 -5.04 -6.47 1.64
N VAL A 174 -4.84 -7.45 0.76
CA VAL A 174 -3.51 -7.79 0.21
C VAL A 174 -3.08 -6.92 -0.98
N SER A 175 -3.83 -5.89 -1.35
CA SER A 175 -3.55 -5.08 -2.54
C SER A 175 -2.93 -3.73 -2.18
N THR A 176 -1.71 -3.45 -2.65
CA THR A 176 -1.10 -2.11 -2.51
C THR A 176 -1.36 -1.18 -3.71
N SER A 177 -2.19 -1.61 -4.67
CA SER A 177 -2.51 -0.87 -5.90
C SER A 177 -3.01 0.56 -5.69
N GLN A 178 -3.54 0.89 -4.51
CA GLN A 178 -3.92 2.27 -4.15
C GLN A 178 -2.72 3.22 -4.14
N LEU A 179 -1.52 2.74 -3.77
CA LEU A 179 -0.29 3.54 -3.77
C LEU A 179 0.16 3.93 -5.19
N GLU A 180 -0.14 3.11 -6.21
CA GLU A 180 0.19 3.41 -7.60
C GLU A 180 -0.54 4.66 -8.11
N GLY A 181 -1.79 4.85 -7.68
CA GLY A 181 -2.57 6.05 -7.96
C GLY A 181 -1.92 7.30 -7.35
N ILE A 182 -1.41 7.19 -6.13
CA ILE A 182 -0.73 8.27 -5.41
C ILE A 182 0.60 8.59 -6.08
N HIS A 183 1.44 7.58 -6.36
CA HIS A 183 2.69 7.77 -7.10
C HIS A 183 2.46 8.44 -8.46
N SER A 184 1.42 8.03 -9.19
CA SER A 184 1.04 8.63 -10.47
C SER A 184 0.61 10.09 -10.33
N ALA A 185 -0.17 10.43 -9.29
CA ALA A 185 -0.58 11.80 -9.03
C ALA A 185 0.61 12.69 -8.63
N LEU A 186 1.48 12.18 -7.75
CA LEU A 186 2.70 12.88 -7.34
C LEU A 186 3.63 13.14 -8.53
N LYS A 187 3.79 12.17 -9.44
CA LYS A 187 4.56 12.35 -10.67
C LYS A 187 4.00 13.47 -11.54
N LYS A 188 2.67 13.64 -11.60
CA LYS A 188 2.00 14.73 -12.33
C LYS A 188 2.20 16.09 -11.65
N ILE A 189 2.13 16.14 -10.33
CA ILE A 189 2.29 17.36 -9.53
C ILE A 189 3.74 17.86 -9.60
N LEU A 190 4.71 16.94 -9.53
CA LEU A 190 6.15 17.22 -9.56
C LEU A 190 6.72 17.18 -10.99
N THR A 191 5.91 17.48 -12.01
CA THR A 191 6.33 17.51 -13.43
C THR A 191 7.40 18.55 -13.74
N ARG A 192 7.68 19.45 -12.80
CA ARG A 192 8.74 20.47 -12.90
C ARG A 192 9.77 20.22 -11.80
N PRO A 193 11.08 20.44 -12.08
CA PRO A 193 12.09 20.39 -11.05
C PRO A 193 11.77 21.39 -9.94
N VAL A 194 11.67 20.90 -8.71
CA VAL A 194 11.53 21.73 -7.51
C VAL A 194 12.64 21.36 -6.53
N TYR A 195 12.98 22.27 -5.63
CA TYR A 195 13.83 21.94 -4.49
C TYR A 195 13.17 20.83 -3.66
N ALA A 196 13.97 19.89 -3.15
CA ALA A 196 13.46 18.74 -2.41
C ALA A 196 12.57 19.15 -1.22
N GLU A 197 12.94 20.21 -0.50
CA GLU A 197 12.14 20.75 0.60
C GLU A 197 10.76 21.22 0.14
N VAL A 198 10.70 21.96 -0.97
CA VAL A 198 9.44 22.43 -1.56
C VAL A 198 8.60 21.23 -2.02
N GLY A 199 9.23 20.24 -2.66
CA GLY A 199 8.57 19.01 -3.09
C GLY A 199 7.96 18.23 -1.92
N LEU A 200 8.67 18.14 -0.78
CA LEU A 200 8.15 17.48 0.43
C LEU A 200 6.97 18.23 1.05
N ARG A 201 6.99 19.57 1.08
CA ARG A 201 5.84 20.37 1.56
C ARG A 201 4.61 20.21 0.66
N ILE A 202 4.81 20.18 -0.66
CA ILE A 202 3.71 19.91 -1.62
C ILE A 202 3.14 18.51 -1.38
N LEU A 203 4.00 17.52 -1.16
CA LEU A 203 3.61 16.16 -0.81
C LEU A 203 2.79 16.11 0.50
N ASP A 204 3.19 16.84 1.53
CA ASP A 204 2.47 16.89 2.81
C ASP A 204 1.05 17.44 2.66
N LEU A 205 0.90 18.53 1.92
CA LEU A 205 -0.43 19.09 1.64
C LEU A 205 -1.30 18.13 0.81
N TYR A 206 -0.69 17.46 -0.17
CA TYR A 206 -1.39 16.44 -0.96
C TYR A 206 -1.86 15.26 -0.10
N ILE A 207 -0.99 14.74 0.77
CA ILE A 207 -1.31 13.66 1.71
C ILE A 207 -2.44 14.08 2.65
N LEU A 208 -2.39 15.30 3.20
CA LEU A 208 -3.46 15.82 4.08
C LEU A 208 -4.81 15.83 3.35
N GLN A 209 -4.87 16.39 2.15
CA GLN A 209 -6.09 16.44 1.35
C GLN A 209 -6.61 15.04 0.98
N HIS A 210 -5.70 14.16 0.57
CA HIS A 210 -6.01 12.76 0.26
C HIS A 210 -6.61 12.05 1.49
N ASN A 211 -5.95 12.15 2.64
CA ASN A 211 -6.38 11.49 3.87
C ASN A 211 -7.74 11.98 4.37
N LEU A 212 -8.01 13.28 4.27
CA LEU A 212 -9.30 13.87 4.66
C LEU A 212 -10.43 13.42 3.72
N LYS A 213 -10.15 13.35 2.42
CA LYS A 213 -11.11 12.85 1.43
C LYS A 213 -11.39 11.36 1.65
N VAL A 214 -10.34 10.54 1.76
CA VAL A 214 -10.48 9.11 2.02
C VAL A 214 -11.22 8.90 3.33
N GLY A 215 -10.76 9.51 4.43
CA GLY A 215 -11.39 9.34 5.74
C GLY A 215 -12.87 9.74 5.76
N SER A 216 -13.28 10.77 5.02
CA SER A 216 -14.70 11.12 4.91
C SER A 216 -15.55 10.06 4.22
N ASN A 217 -14.99 9.32 3.25
CA ASN A 217 -15.72 8.24 2.57
C ASN A 217 -15.97 7.03 3.48
N TYR A 218 -15.18 6.88 4.54
CA TYR A 218 -15.30 5.81 5.54
C TYR A 218 -15.78 6.35 6.90
N GLY A 219 -16.32 7.57 6.96
CA GLY A 219 -16.88 8.14 8.19
C GLY A 219 -15.87 8.48 9.30
N ARG A 220 -14.55 8.46 9.04
CA ARG A 220 -13.51 8.81 10.02
C ARG A 220 -13.40 10.30 10.31
N ASN A 221 -13.83 11.13 9.37
CA ASN A 221 -13.92 12.57 9.52
C ASN A 221 -15.15 13.10 8.78
N PRO A 222 -15.70 14.25 9.20
CA PRO A 222 -16.78 14.87 8.44
C PRO A 222 -16.30 15.24 7.03
N PRO A 223 -17.20 15.22 6.02
CA PRO A 223 -16.87 15.72 4.70
C PRO A 223 -16.57 17.22 4.79
N LEU A 224 -15.40 17.62 4.30
CA LEU A 224 -14.94 19.00 4.38
C LEU A 224 -15.50 19.88 3.27
N HIS A 225 -16.05 19.31 2.19
CA HIS A 225 -16.69 20.05 1.08
C HIS A 225 -15.95 21.35 0.69
N HIS A 226 -16.58 22.51 0.89
CA HIS A 226 -16.04 23.85 0.60
C HIS A 226 -15.27 24.47 1.78
N ALA A 227 -15.26 23.82 2.94
CA ALA A 227 -14.54 24.31 4.11
C ALA A 227 -13.04 24.03 3.93
N ASP A 228 -12.29 25.10 3.73
CA ASP A 228 -10.85 25.06 3.63
C ASP A 228 -10.22 24.65 4.97
N ILE A 229 -9.37 23.61 4.95
CA ILE A 229 -8.76 23.05 6.15
C ILE A 229 -7.86 24.08 6.86
N LEU A 230 -7.22 24.98 6.11
CA LEU A 230 -6.39 26.03 6.69
C LEU A 230 -7.25 27.05 7.45
N THR A 231 -8.35 27.48 6.83
CA THR A 231 -9.34 28.35 7.47
C THR A 231 -9.93 27.71 8.74
N LEU A 232 -10.32 26.42 8.66
CA LEU A 232 -10.83 25.69 9.83
C LEU A 232 -9.78 25.58 10.95
N ALA A 233 -8.51 25.33 10.60
CA ALA A 233 -7.43 25.24 11.57
C ALA A 233 -7.14 26.59 12.24
N GLN A 234 -7.14 27.68 11.47
CA GLN A 234 -7.02 29.04 12.00
C GLN A 234 -8.16 29.35 12.96
N THR A 235 -9.40 29.09 12.57
CA THR A 235 -10.58 29.29 13.42
C THR A 235 -10.49 28.44 14.70
N ALA A 236 -10.12 27.16 14.60
CA ALA A 236 -9.94 26.28 15.76
C ALA A 236 -8.85 26.78 16.73
N MET A 237 -7.76 27.34 16.21
CA MET A 237 -6.69 27.92 17.03
C MET A 237 -7.12 29.21 17.72
N LEU A 238 -7.79 30.12 17.00
CA LEU A 238 -8.23 31.41 17.51
C LEU A 238 -9.40 31.26 18.50
N CYS A 239 -10.29 30.31 18.27
CA CYS A 239 -11.48 30.06 19.09
C CYS A 239 -11.28 28.92 20.11
N ARG A 240 -10.05 28.65 20.55
CA ARG A 240 -9.75 27.54 21.47
C ARG A 240 -10.58 27.68 22.77
N GLY A 241 -11.33 26.64 23.11
CA GLY A 241 -12.21 26.62 24.29
C GLY A 241 -13.66 27.04 24.03
N VAL A 242 -13.99 27.45 22.80
CA VAL A 242 -15.36 27.72 22.37
C VAL A 242 -15.98 26.45 21.80
N VAL A 243 -17.29 26.25 22.02
CA VAL A 243 -18.05 25.12 21.44
C VAL A 243 -18.07 25.25 19.91
N ALA A 244 -17.69 24.19 19.22
CA ALA A 244 -17.67 24.19 17.76
C ALA A 244 -19.10 24.23 17.18
N GLU A 245 -19.34 25.12 16.22
CA GLU A 245 -20.64 25.31 15.59
C GLU A 245 -20.91 24.33 14.44
N SER A 246 -19.91 23.53 14.06
CA SER A 246 -20.03 22.53 12.99
C SER A 246 -19.20 21.28 13.26
N PRO A 247 -19.60 20.12 12.70
CA PRO A 247 -18.81 18.89 12.79
C PRO A 247 -17.37 19.06 12.26
N GLN A 248 -17.18 19.88 11.22
CA GLN A 248 -15.87 20.15 10.63
C GLN A 248 -14.97 20.93 11.60
N LEU A 249 -15.48 21.99 12.21
CA LEU A 249 -14.70 22.77 13.18
C LEU A 249 -14.42 21.95 14.44
N GLU A 250 -15.35 21.11 14.88
CA GLU A 250 -15.16 20.19 15.99
C GLU A 250 -14.03 19.20 15.71
N PHE A 251 -14.06 18.58 14.52
CA PHE A 251 -13.02 17.65 14.07
C PHE A 251 -11.63 18.31 14.06
N VAL A 252 -11.51 19.48 13.44
CA VAL A 252 -10.23 20.21 13.37
C VAL A 252 -9.77 20.69 14.75
N SER A 253 -10.68 21.13 15.62
CA SER A 253 -10.33 21.52 16.98
C SER A 253 -9.76 20.36 17.78
N ARG A 254 -10.32 19.15 17.62
CA ARG A 254 -9.77 17.92 18.22
C ARG A 254 -8.43 17.52 17.63
N LEU A 255 -8.21 17.76 16.33
CA LEU A 255 -6.92 17.49 15.70
C LEU A 255 -5.83 18.42 16.25
N MET A 256 -6.16 19.70 16.43
CA MET A 256 -5.23 20.72 16.93
C MET A 256 -5.01 20.70 18.45
N SER A 257 -5.82 19.95 19.21
CA SER A 257 -5.69 19.83 20.67
C SER A 257 -4.81 18.67 21.12
N LYS A 258 -4.50 17.72 20.23
CA LYS A 258 -3.58 16.62 20.55
C LYS A 258 -2.13 17.13 20.51
N PRO A 259 -1.33 16.91 21.57
CA PRO A 259 0.10 17.17 21.52
C PRO A 259 0.76 16.28 20.45
N LEU A 260 1.72 16.84 19.72
CA LEU A 260 2.55 16.15 18.73
C LEU A 260 3.47 15.13 19.38
#